data_AF-A0AB36WW22-F1
#
_entry.id   AF-A0AB36WW22-F1
#
_cell.length_a   1.000
_cell.length_b   1.000
_cell.length_c   1.000
_cell.angle_alpha   90.00
_cell.angle_beta   90.00
_cell.angle_gamma   90.00
#
_symmetry.space_group_name_H-M   'P 1'
#
loop_
_entity.id
_entity.type
_entity.pdbx_description
1 polymer ?
#
loop_
_entity_poly.entity_id
_entity_poly.type
_entity_poly.pdbx_seq_one_letter_code
_entity_poly.pdbx_strand_id
1 'polypeptide(L)' 'MRKSKLSWYKQSRLIELFVAGSTARTAASLIGVNKTTASYYFHRLRLLIYENRGCIELRK' A
#
# COMPACT_ATOMS: atom_id res chain seq x y z
N MET A 1 -8.95 4.87 3.29
CA MET A 1 -8.50 5.23 1.93
C MET A 1 -9.76 5.42 1.08
N ARG A 2 -10.00 6.58 0.49
CA ARG A 2 -11.12 6.75 -0.48
C ARG A 2 -10.93 5.69 -1.58
N LYS A 3 -11.99 5.03 -2.07
CA LYS A 3 -11.86 3.82 -2.91
C LYS A 3 -10.79 4.03 -3.99
N SER A 4 -9.78 3.15 -3.99
CA SER A 4 -8.74 3.18 -5.02
C SER A 4 -9.38 2.84 -6.37
N LYS A 5 -8.95 3.53 -7.43
CA LYS A 5 -9.36 3.24 -8.82
C LYS A 5 -8.69 1.98 -9.38
N LEU A 6 -7.73 1.39 -8.67
CA LEU A 6 -7.07 0.15 -9.06
C LEU A 6 -8.03 -1.03 -8.95
N SER A 7 -7.94 -1.98 -9.88
CA SER A 7 -8.61 -3.28 -9.74
C SER A 7 -8.17 -3.97 -8.46
N TRP A 8 -9.08 -4.74 -7.86
CA TRP A 8 -8.83 -5.55 -6.66
C TRP A 8 -7.56 -6.40 -6.78
N TYR A 9 -7.37 -7.06 -7.93
CA TYR A 9 -6.20 -7.89 -8.19
C TYR A 9 -4.88 -7.10 -8.05
N LYS A 10 -4.82 -5.90 -8.64
CA LYS A 10 -3.63 -5.04 -8.57
C LYS A 10 -3.39 -4.53 -7.14
N GLN A 11 -4.45 -4.24 -6.40
CA GLN A 11 -4.34 -3.84 -4.99
C GLN A 11 -3.79 -4.96 -4.12
N SER A 12 -4.33 -6.18 -4.26
CA SER A 12 -3.87 -7.35 -3.52
C SER A 12 -2.39 -7.64 -3.80
N ARG A 13 -1.97 -7.63 -5.07
CA ARG A 13 -0.56 -7.84 -5.42
C ARG A 13 0.37 -6.72 -4.92
N LEU A 14 -0.09 -5.46 -4.91
CA LEU A 14 0.68 -4.35 -4.31
C LEU A 14 0.86 -4.53 -2.80
N ILE A 15 -0.17 -5.05 -2.10
CA ILE A 15 -0.10 -5.32 -0.66
C ILE A 15 0.86 -6.47 -0.39
N GLU A 16 0.79 -7.57 -1.14
CA GLU A 16 1.71 -8.71 -1.00
C GLU A 16 3.17 -8.27 -1.15
N LEU A 17 3.48 -7.48 -2.19
CA LEU A 17 4.83 -6.98 -2.42
C LEU A 17 5.28 -5.98 -1.34
N PHE A 18 4.35 -5.19 -0.80
CA PHE A 18 4.63 -4.30 0.32
C PHE A 18 4.99 -5.08 1.59
N VAL A 19 4.22 -6.13 1.93
CA VAL A 19 4.48 -7.00 3.10
C VAL A 19 5.78 -7.79 2.91
N ALA A 20 6.09 -8.21 1.67
CA ALA A 20 7.36 -8.85 1.32
C ALA A 20 8.58 -7.90 1.37
N GLY A 21 8.41 -6.62 1.70
CA GLY A 21 9.51 -5.65 1.78
C GLY A 21 10.03 -5.16 0.43
N SER A 22 9.28 -5.40 -0.65
CA SER A 22 9.65 -4.91 -1.99
C SER A 22 9.60 -3.39 -2.05
N THR A 23 10.33 -2.79 -2.99
CA THR A 23 10.25 -1.35 -3.23
C THR A 23 9.06 -1.02 -4.14
N ALA A 24 8.48 0.18 -3.98
CA ALA A 24 7.40 0.64 -4.84
C ALA A 24 7.78 0.65 -6.34
N ARG A 25 9.06 0.89 -6.65
CA ARG A 25 9.58 0.85 -8.03
C ARG A 25 9.51 -0.55 -8.61
N THR A 26 9.98 -1.56 -7.87
CA THR A 26 9.92 -2.96 -8.29
C THR A 26 8.46 -3.43 -8.42
N ALA A 27 7.62 -3.09 -7.44
CA ALA A 27 6.20 -3.44 -7.47
C ALA A 27 5.45 -2.81 -8.66
N ALA A 28 5.79 -1.56 -9.03
CA ALA A 28 5.23 -0.90 -10.20
C ALA A 28 5.53 -1.66 -11.49
N SER A 29 6.78 -2.08 -11.66
CA SER A 29 7.23 -2.84 -12.84
C SER A 29 6.58 -4.23 -12.91
N LEU A 30 6.44 -4.93 -11.78
CA LEU A 30 5.88 -6.27 -11.73
C LEU A 30 4.37 -6.30 -12.00
N ILE A 31 3.63 -5.31 -11.53
CA ILE A 31 2.15 -5.26 -11.63
C ILE A 31 1.70 -4.49 -12.88
N GLY A 32 2.60 -3.74 -13.53
CA GLY A 32 2.27 -2.89 -14.67
C GLY A 32 1.42 -1.69 -14.26
N VAL A 33 1.80 -1.02 -13.17
CA VAL A 33 1.17 0.24 -12.72
C VAL A 33 2.15 1.39 -12.82
N ASN A 34 1.65 2.62 -12.90
CA ASN A 34 2.52 3.80 -12.93
C ASN A 34 3.36 3.86 -11.63
N LYS A 35 4.66 4.15 -11.77
CA LYS A 35 5.59 4.30 -10.64
C LYS A 35 5.07 5.27 -9.56
N THR A 36 4.44 6.37 -9.95
CA THR A 36 3.90 7.35 -9.01
C THR A 36 2.71 6.78 -8.26
N THR A 37 1.86 5.99 -8.93
CA THR A 37 0.74 5.29 -8.31
C THR A 37 1.22 4.27 -7.29
N ALA A 38 2.22 3.44 -7.60
CA ALA A 38 2.77 2.48 -6.66
C ALA A 38 3.40 3.17 -5.44
N SER A 39 4.20 4.22 -5.65
CA SER A 39 4.81 4.99 -4.56
C SER A 39 3.75 5.63 -3.66
N TYR A 40 2.72 6.24 -4.25
CA TYR A 40 1.60 6.80 -3.50
C TYR A 40 0.86 5.74 -2.69
N TYR A 41 0.60 4.57 -3.30
CA TYR A 41 -0.07 3.46 -2.63
C TYR A 41 0.72 2.95 -1.42
N PHE A 42 2.03 2.77 -1.57
CA PHE A 42 2.91 2.31 -0.50
C PHE A 42 2.99 3.32 0.65
N HIS A 43 3.07 4.62 0.33
CA HIS A 43 3.06 5.67 1.33
C HIS A 43 1.74 5.68 2.12
N ARG A 44 0.59 5.57 1.44
CA ARG A 44 -0.73 5.47 2.08
C ARG A 44 -0.88 4.23 2.95
N LEU A 45 -0.32 3.10 2.55
CA LEU A 45 -0.30 1.88 3.38
C LEU A 45 0.47 2.11 4.70
N ARG A 46 1.63 2.78 4.64
CA ARG A 46 2.41 3.11 5.84
C ARG A 46 1.63 4.02 6.79
N LEU A 47 1.00 5.06 6.26
CA LEU A 47 0.14 5.96 7.04
C LEU A 47 -1.03 5.19 7.67
N LEU A 48 -1.69 4.31 6.90
CA LEU A 48 -2.79 3.51 7.43
C LEU A 48 -2.35 2.62 8.59
N ILE A 49 -1.18 1.98 8.48
CA ILE A 49 -0.62 1.15 9.55
C ILE A 49 -0.30 2.01 10.78
N TYR A 50 0.31 3.18 10.57
CA TYR A 50 0.65 4.12 11.64
C TYR A 50 -0.60 4.60 12.40
N GLU A 51 -1.62 5.07 11.67
CA GLU A 51 -2.90 5.52 12.25
C GLU A 51 -3.61 4.38 12.99
N ASN A 52 -3.59 3.16 12.44
CA ASN A 52 -4.17 1.99 13.12
C ASN A 52 -3.41 1.62 14.40
N ARG A 53 -2.07 1.78 14.44
CA ARG A 53 -1.30 1.55 15.67
C ARG A 53 -1.63 2.58 16.75
N GLY A 54 -1.79 3.86 16.40
CA GLY A 54 -2.22 4.90 17.35
C GLY A 54 -3.61 4.62 17.98
N CYS A 55 -4.53 4.02 17.22
CA CYS A 55 -5.84 3.61 17.73
C CYS A 55 -5.80 2.39 18.69
N ILE A 56 -4.77 1.54 18.64
CA ILE A 56 -4.64 0.40 19.58
C ILE A 56 -4.21 0.91 20.96
N GLU A 57 -3.39 1.96 21.01
CA GLU A 57 -2.87 2.53 22.26
C GLU A 57 -3.92 3.35 23.03
N LEU A 58 -4.87 3.99 22.34
CA LEU A 58 -6.02 4.69 22.93
C LEU A 58 -7.18 3.75 23.35
N ARG A 59 -6.97 2.42 23.28
CA ARG A 59 -7.96 1.40 23.66
C ARG A 59 -7.50 0.55 24.85
N LYS A 60 -6.38 0.90 25.48
CA LYS A 60 -5.99 0.42 26.82
C LYS A 60 -6.25 1.51 27.85
#